data_AF-A0A357ZDY5-F1
#
_entry.id   AF-A0A357ZDY5-F1
#
_cell.length_a   1.000
_cell.length_b   1.000
_cell.length_c   1.000
_cell.angle_alpha   90.00
_cell.angle_beta   90.00
_cell.angle_gamma   90.00
#
_symmetry.space_group_name_H-M   'P 1'
#
loop_
_entity.id
_entity.type
_entity.pdbx_description
1 polymer ?
#
loop_
_entity_poly.entity_id
_entity_poly.type
_entity_poly.pdbx_seq_one_letter_code
_entity_poly.pdbx_strand_id
1 'polypeptide(L)'
;MTRLSDEHIVSINRRLPLLEQRYLRITGKNMLDIARYAAGTEYLPLRQRKTLSVACVPITAGEGLIGHFCETVAGILEAFADVKAYVTEATDVRGFNEAIVRDADLVFMADDDMCLCRNLRTGATSDNGYATGRAFASLLYLAMKEKITEDVLILGAGKVGVGAYSFLRKKGLDALHWFDICRQTAFSGPLDSERYAVDWQNREWRYLIDATTCPTFIDSDQVRADAVLAAPGIPFGLTEGAVEKAELVIHDELETGIMVMFCEAMRG
;
A
#
# COMPACT_ATOMS: atom_id res chain seq x y z
N MET A 1 -0.45 -14.53 1.93
CA MET A 1 0.03 -13.15 2.18
C MET A 1 1.27 -13.25 3.07
N THR A 2 2.22 -12.31 3.07
CA THR A 2 3.25 -12.29 4.13
C THR A 2 2.66 -11.60 5.36
N ARG A 3 2.69 -12.28 6.50
CA ARG A 3 2.21 -11.77 7.79
C ARG A 3 3.24 -10.82 8.40
N LEU A 4 2.80 -9.70 8.98
CA LEU A 4 3.66 -8.80 9.76
C LEU A 4 3.99 -9.43 11.12
N SER A 5 5.20 -9.19 11.62
CA SER A 5 5.59 -9.55 12.99
C SER A 5 5.21 -8.44 13.98
N ASP A 6 5.02 -8.81 15.26
CA ASP A 6 4.70 -7.84 16.32
C ASP A 6 5.78 -6.74 16.46
N GLU A 7 7.06 -7.09 16.22
CA GLU A 7 8.18 -6.15 16.27
C GLU A 7 8.09 -5.07 15.18
N HIS A 8 7.71 -5.45 13.96
CA HIS A 8 7.44 -4.51 12.87
C HIS A 8 6.33 -3.54 13.29
N ILE A 9 5.23 -4.08 13.80
CA ILE A 9 4.01 -3.35 14.14
C ILE A 9 4.21 -2.30 15.25
N VAL A 10 4.94 -2.62 16.32
CA VAL A 10 5.19 -1.68 17.44
C VAL A 10 6.05 -0.49 16.98
N SER A 11 6.95 -0.71 16.03
CA SER A 11 7.84 0.33 15.53
C SER A 11 7.13 1.38 14.67
N ILE A 12 6.03 1.01 14.00
CA ILE A 12 5.27 1.87 13.08
C ILE A 12 4.72 3.11 13.79
N ASN A 13 4.00 2.92 14.90
CA ASN A 13 3.36 4.02 15.63
C ASN A 13 4.36 5.09 16.09
N ARG A 14 5.60 4.71 16.39
CA ARG A 14 6.66 5.65 16.80
C ARG A 14 7.24 6.45 15.65
N ARG A 15 7.09 5.97 14.41
CA ARG A 15 7.69 6.54 13.20
C ARG A 15 6.71 7.35 12.34
N LEU A 16 5.41 7.36 12.65
CA LEU A 16 4.38 8.04 11.85
C LEU A 16 4.73 9.53 11.54
N PRO A 17 5.15 10.37 12.51
CA PRO A 17 5.48 11.76 12.21
C PRO A 17 6.70 11.90 11.29
N LEU A 18 7.67 10.99 11.40
CA LEU A 18 8.86 10.98 10.55
C LEU A 18 8.51 10.55 9.11
N LEU A 19 7.59 9.60 8.98
CA LEU A 19 7.10 9.15 7.68
C LEU A 19 6.38 10.28 6.93
N GLU A 20 5.51 11.03 7.62
CA GLU A 20 4.81 12.17 7.03
C GLU A 20 5.77 13.26 6.55
N GLN A 21 6.77 13.62 7.37
CA GLN A 21 7.80 14.58 6.97
C GLN A 21 8.62 14.10 5.77
N ARG A 22 8.93 12.80 5.70
CA ARG A 22 9.62 12.19 4.55
C ARG A 22 8.78 12.35 3.29
N TYR A 23 7.50 12.01 3.33
CA TYR A 23 6.60 12.08 2.17
C TYR A 23 6.31 13.49 1.70
N LEU A 24 6.16 14.45 2.63
CA LEU A 24 6.10 15.86 2.29
C LEU A 24 7.35 16.31 1.54
N ARG A 25 8.53 15.86 1.95
CA ARG A 25 9.80 16.21 1.30
C ARG A 25 9.91 15.64 -0.12
N ILE A 26 9.52 14.38 -0.32
CA ILE A 26 9.72 13.70 -1.62
C ILE A 26 8.59 13.99 -2.62
N THR A 27 7.37 14.25 -2.17
CA THR A 27 6.20 14.43 -3.04
C THR A 27 5.55 15.81 -2.96
N GLY A 28 5.87 16.62 -1.95
CA GLY A 28 5.16 17.86 -1.65
C GLY A 28 3.76 17.66 -1.06
N LYS A 29 3.38 16.42 -0.70
CA LYS A 29 2.05 16.06 -0.18
C LYS A 29 2.16 15.33 1.16
N ASN A 30 1.18 15.56 2.04
CA ASN A 30 1.03 14.78 3.26
C ASN A 30 0.45 13.39 2.95
N MET A 31 0.41 12.51 3.96
CA MET A 31 -0.07 11.14 3.81
C MET A 31 -1.51 11.07 3.28
N LEU A 32 -2.41 11.90 3.82
CA LEU A 32 -3.81 11.91 3.40
C LEU A 32 -3.97 12.34 1.94
N ASP A 33 -3.23 13.35 1.50
CA ASP A 33 -3.25 13.83 0.12
C ASP A 33 -2.70 12.79 -0.85
N ILE A 34 -1.64 12.06 -0.48
CA ILE A 34 -1.12 10.92 -1.24
C ILE A 34 -2.18 9.82 -1.33
N ALA A 35 -2.83 9.48 -0.22
CA ALA A 35 -3.84 8.43 -0.19
C ALA A 35 -5.06 8.79 -1.04
N ARG A 36 -5.51 10.05 -0.99
CA ARG A 36 -6.58 10.57 -1.84
C ARG A 36 -6.19 10.57 -3.31
N TYR A 37 -4.94 10.91 -3.61
CA TYR A 37 -4.38 10.85 -4.96
C TYR A 37 -4.40 9.42 -5.52
N ALA A 38 -3.94 8.45 -4.73
CA ALA A 38 -3.94 7.03 -5.09
C ALA A 38 -5.37 6.48 -5.27
N ALA A 39 -6.29 6.86 -4.37
CA ALA A 39 -7.69 6.44 -4.40
C ALA A 39 -8.52 7.14 -5.50
N GLY A 40 -8.00 8.22 -6.10
CA GLY A 40 -8.72 9.06 -7.05
C GLY A 40 -9.85 9.86 -6.41
N THR A 41 -9.65 10.34 -5.18
CA THR A 41 -10.65 11.05 -4.36
C THR A 41 -10.27 12.49 -4.02
N GLU A 42 -9.23 13.03 -4.65
CA GLU A 42 -8.65 14.37 -4.41
C GLU A 42 -9.71 15.47 -4.34
N TYR A 43 -10.71 15.40 -5.23
CA TYR A 43 -11.77 16.40 -5.38
C TYR A 43 -13.05 16.08 -4.61
N LEU A 44 -13.12 14.92 -3.96
CA LEU A 44 -14.29 14.59 -3.14
C LEU A 44 -14.23 15.44 -1.88
N PRO A 45 -15.20 16.34 -1.64
CA PRO A 45 -15.19 17.09 -0.39
C PRO A 45 -15.22 16.07 0.75
N LEU A 46 -14.30 16.18 1.70
CA LEU A 46 -14.45 15.54 3.01
C LEU A 46 -15.61 16.28 3.70
N ARG A 47 -16.84 16.09 3.19
CA ARG A 47 -18.02 16.51 3.91
C ARG A 47 -18.05 15.60 5.12
N GLN A 48 -17.83 16.17 6.30
CA GLN A 48 -18.67 15.88 7.43
C GLN A 48 -18.50 16.94 8.53
N ARG A 49 -19.64 17.40 9.06
CA ARG A 49 -19.75 18.24 10.26
C ARG A 49 -19.49 17.44 11.56
N LYS A 50 -19.14 16.15 11.46
CA LYS A 50 -18.97 15.17 12.54
C LYS A 50 -17.70 14.35 12.26
N THR A 51 -16.89 14.09 13.28
CA THR A 51 -15.73 13.19 13.18
C THR A 51 -16.19 11.77 12.81
N LEU A 52 -15.58 11.19 11.78
CA LEU A 52 -15.83 9.80 11.35
C LEU A 52 -15.35 8.81 12.42
N SER A 53 -16.04 7.69 12.55
CA SER A 53 -15.63 6.61 13.44
C SER A 53 -15.21 5.36 12.68
N VAL A 54 -14.07 4.78 13.06
CA VAL A 54 -13.51 3.59 12.42
C VAL A 54 -13.24 2.51 13.47
N ALA A 55 -13.82 1.32 13.29
CA ALA A 55 -13.58 0.17 14.15
C ALA A 55 -12.54 -0.77 13.52
N CYS A 56 -11.51 -1.13 14.27
CA CYS A 56 -10.57 -2.19 13.92
C CYS A 56 -10.97 -3.45 14.68
N VAL A 57 -11.43 -4.47 13.94
CA VAL A 57 -11.95 -5.72 14.52
C VAL A 57 -10.86 -6.78 14.47
N PRO A 58 -10.36 -7.27 15.63
CA PRO A 58 -9.40 -8.36 15.65
C PRO A 58 -10.07 -9.66 15.18
N ILE A 59 -9.38 -10.41 14.32
CA ILE A 59 -9.87 -11.67 13.75
C ILE A 59 -8.97 -12.81 14.21
N THR A 60 -9.58 -13.90 14.66
CA THR A 60 -8.91 -15.08 15.19
C THR A 60 -8.84 -16.24 14.20
N ALA A 61 -9.48 -16.09 13.03
CA ALA A 61 -9.40 -17.08 11.95
C ALA A 61 -7.95 -17.30 11.48
N GLY A 62 -7.67 -18.51 10.97
CA GLY A 62 -6.35 -18.86 10.44
C GLY A 62 -5.28 -19.02 11.53
N GLU A 63 -4.14 -18.37 11.36
CA GLU A 63 -3.02 -18.31 12.30
C GLU A 63 -3.31 -17.44 13.53
N GLY A 64 -4.53 -16.89 13.64
CA GLY A 64 -5.00 -16.16 14.81
C GLY A 64 -4.55 -14.71 14.83
N LEU A 65 -4.67 -14.08 16.01
CA LEU A 65 -4.42 -12.65 16.20
C LEU A 65 -2.99 -12.24 15.79
N ILE A 66 -2.88 -11.20 14.97
CA ILE A 66 -1.62 -10.50 14.73
C ILE A 66 -1.48 -9.46 15.86
N GLY A 67 -0.46 -9.60 16.70
CA GLY A 67 -0.28 -8.74 17.88
C GLY A 67 -0.15 -7.28 17.46
N HIS A 68 -0.87 -6.40 18.16
CA HIS A 68 -0.87 -4.94 17.94
C HIS A 68 -1.36 -4.47 16.56
N PHE A 69 -1.79 -5.35 15.66
CA PHE A 69 -2.17 -4.96 14.29
C PHE A 69 -3.32 -3.96 14.28
N CYS A 70 -4.40 -4.25 15.02
CA CYS A 70 -5.57 -3.39 15.07
C CYS A 70 -5.25 -2.03 15.72
N GLU A 71 -4.42 -2.04 16.77
CA GLU A 71 -3.95 -0.84 17.44
C GLU A 71 -3.10 0.03 16.51
N THR A 72 -2.25 -0.58 15.68
CA THR A 72 -1.45 0.14 14.70
C THR A 72 -2.29 0.69 13.55
N VAL A 73 -3.25 -0.07 13.03
CA VAL A 73 -4.21 0.46 12.05
C VAL A 73 -4.97 1.66 12.61
N ALA A 74 -5.46 1.56 13.86
CA ALA A 74 -6.12 2.68 14.52
C ALA A 74 -5.18 3.89 14.67
N GLY A 75 -3.94 3.68 15.12
CA GLY A 75 -2.94 4.73 15.27
C GLY A 75 -2.58 5.44 13.96
N ILE A 76 -2.44 4.69 12.85
CA ILE A 76 -2.22 5.26 11.51
C ILE A 76 -3.38 6.17 11.12
N LEU A 77 -4.61 5.70 11.30
CA LEU A 77 -5.81 6.44 10.91
C LEU A 77 -5.99 7.72 11.75
N GLU A 78 -5.79 7.62 13.07
CA GLU A 78 -5.84 8.80 13.96
C GLU A 78 -4.75 9.82 13.61
N ALA A 79 -3.55 9.35 13.25
CA ALA A 79 -2.45 10.23 12.90
C ALA A 79 -2.69 11.02 11.61
N PHE A 80 -3.35 10.43 10.61
CA PHE A 80 -3.38 10.99 9.26
C PHE A 80 -4.76 11.33 8.69
N ALA A 81 -5.86 10.81 9.25
CA ALA A 81 -7.19 10.92 8.65
C ALA A 81 -8.20 11.78 9.42
N ASP A 82 -7.82 12.36 10.58
CA ASP A 82 -8.72 13.10 11.47
C ASP A 82 -10.03 12.33 11.77
N VAL A 83 -9.87 11.07 12.17
CA VAL A 83 -10.96 10.15 12.53
C VAL A 83 -10.82 9.67 13.96
N LYS A 84 -11.91 9.18 14.53
CA LYS A 84 -11.91 8.44 15.79
C LYS A 84 -11.81 6.95 15.50
N ALA A 85 -10.60 6.41 15.52
CA ALA A 85 -10.38 4.97 15.36
C ALA A 85 -10.34 4.26 16.71
N TYR A 86 -10.80 3.02 16.77
CA TYR A 86 -10.71 2.21 18.00
C TYR A 86 -10.65 0.72 17.66
N VAL A 87 -10.11 -0.08 18.59
CA VAL A 87 -10.13 -1.54 18.51
C VAL A 87 -11.36 -2.06 19.26
N THR A 88 -12.08 -3.02 18.69
CA THR A 88 -13.20 -3.67 19.39
C THR A 88 -12.70 -4.57 20.52
N GLU A 89 -13.45 -4.64 21.61
CA GLU A 89 -13.11 -5.52 22.73
C GLU A 89 -13.30 -6.99 22.36
N ALA A 90 -14.35 -7.29 21.59
CA ALA A 90 -14.59 -8.62 21.06
C ALA A 90 -13.88 -8.86 19.72
N THR A 91 -13.65 -10.12 19.39
CA THR A 91 -13.08 -10.56 18.12
C THR A 91 -14.15 -11.08 17.16
N ASP A 92 -13.76 -11.27 15.90
CA ASP A 92 -14.55 -11.98 14.88
C ASP A 92 -15.96 -11.40 14.70
N VAL A 93 -16.97 -12.26 14.58
CA VAL A 93 -18.38 -11.87 14.41
C VAL A 93 -18.87 -11.00 15.58
N ARG A 94 -18.39 -11.26 16.81
CA ARG A 94 -18.80 -10.48 17.98
C ARG A 94 -18.20 -9.08 17.94
N GLY A 95 -16.93 -8.95 17.56
CA GLY A 95 -16.28 -7.66 17.34
C GLY A 95 -16.91 -6.88 16.19
N PHE A 96 -17.25 -7.56 15.10
CA PHE A 96 -17.99 -6.93 14.00
C PHE A 96 -19.36 -6.40 14.46
N ASN A 97 -20.10 -7.17 15.25
CA ASN A 97 -21.36 -6.70 15.82
C ASN A 97 -21.15 -5.54 16.81
N GLU A 98 -20.08 -5.54 17.59
CA GLU A 98 -19.72 -4.42 18.47
C GLU A 98 -19.49 -3.14 17.68
N ALA A 99 -18.79 -3.20 16.54
CA ALA A 99 -18.61 -2.07 15.64
C ALA A 99 -19.94 -1.50 15.14
N ILE A 100 -20.90 -2.36 14.76
CA ILE A 100 -22.24 -1.96 14.33
C ILE A 100 -23.01 -1.30 15.48
N VAL A 101 -23.02 -1.90 16.67
CA VAL A 101 -23.74 -1.37 17.84
C VAL A 101 -23.19 -0.01 18.27
N ARG A 102 -21.89 0.22 18.08
CA ARG A 102 -21.21 1.49 18.36
C ARG A 102 -21.33 2.51 17.22
N ASP A 103 -22.13 2.23 16.18
CA ASP A 103 -22.38 3.13 15.03
C ASP A 103 -21.08 3.54 14.30
N ALA A 104 -20.17 2.59 14.10
CA ALA A 104 -18.96 2.83 13.31
C ALA A 104 -19.31 3.15 11.85
N ASP A 105 -18.63 4.13 11.25
CA ASP A 105 -18.79 4.45 9.83
C ASP A 105 -18.04 3.45 8.95
N LEU A 106 -16.85 3.04 9.39
CA LEU A 106 -15.99 2.07 8.70
C LEU A 106 -15.51 0.96 9.63
N VAL A 107 -15.23 -0.20 9.04
CA VAL A 107 -14.60 -1.34 9.71
C VAL A 107 -13.34 -1.74 8.96
N PHE A 108 -12.23 -1.87 9.69
CA PHE A 108 -11.05 -2.62 9.27
C PHE A 108 -11.03 -3.98 9.94
N MET A 109 -10.70 -5.01 9.16
CA MET A 109 -10.49 -6.37 9.66
C MET A 109 -9.56 -7.12 8.71
N ALA A 110 -8.78 -8.04 9.27
CA ALA A 110 -7.84 -8.83 8.50
C ALA A 110 -7.72 -10.25 9.04
N ASP A 111 -7.78 -11.23 8.14
CA ASP A 111 -7.28 -12.59 8.35
C ASP A 111 -6.02 -12.82 7.49
N ASP A 112 -5.55 -14.07 7.39
CA ASP A 112 -4.33 -14.42 6.64
C ASP A 112 -4.44 -14.24 5.12
N ASP A 113 -5.66 -14.21 4.59
CA ASP A 113 -5.95 -14.18 3.15
C ASP A 113 -6.48 -12.82 2.68
N MET A 114 -7.12 -12.06 3.58
CA MET A 114 -7.77 -10.81 3.27
C MET A 114 -7.59 -9.79 4.40
N CYS A 115 -7.09 -8.62 4.03
CA CYS A 115 -7.18 -7.40 4.84
C CYS A 115 -8.06 -6.41 4.08
N LEU A 116 -9.14 -5.94 4.73
CA LEU A 116 -10.14 -5.11 4.09
C LEU A 116 -10.56 -3.92 4.95
N CYS A 117 -11.00 -2.86 4.28
CA CYS A 117 -11.72 -1.73 4.86
C CYS A 117 -13.11 -1.67 4.23
N ARG A 118 -14.16 -1.59 5.05
CA ARG A 118 -15.54 -1.50 4.57
C ARG A 118 -16.26 -0.32 5.18
N ASN A 119 -16.90 0.48 4.33
CA ASN A 119 -17.86 1.49 4.74
C ASN A 119 -19.20 0.81 5.05
N LEU A 120 -19.66 0.90 6.29
CA LEU A 120 -20.87 0.22 6.75
C LEU A 120 -22.16 0.85 6.19
N ARG A 121 -22.10 2.12 5.79
CA ARG A 121 -23.26 2.83 5.23
C ARG A 121 -23.43 2.60 3.74
N THR A 122 -22.34 2.63 2.99
CA THR A 122 -22.38 2.61 1.51
C THR A 122 -22.08 1.22 0.94
N GLY A 123 -21.47 0.34 1.75
CA GLY A 123 -20.99 -0.96 1.31
C GLY A 123 -19.69 -0.91 0.49
N ALA A 124 -19.13 0.28 0.25
CA ALA A 124 -17.84 0.43 -0.42
C ALA A 124 -16.77 -0.33 0.36
N THR A 125 -15.96 -1.12 -0.35
CA THR A 125 -14.94 -1.99 0.25
C THR A 125 -13.62 -1.80 -0.49
N SER A 126 -12.52 -1.79 0.26
CA SER A 126 -11.16 -1.78 -0.27
C SER A 126 -10.37 -3.00 0.22
N ASP A 127 -9.59 -3.58 -0.68
CA ASP A 127 -8.67 -4.70 -0.44
C ASP A 127 -7.23 -4.18 -0.33
N ASN A 128 -6.55 -4.60 0.73
CA ASN A 128 -5.19 -4.17 1.07
C ASN A 128 -4.19 -4.40 -0.06
N GLY A 129 -4.20 -5.57 -0.71
CA GLY A 129 -3.21 -5.88 -1.74
C GLY A 129 -3.28 -4.87 -2.89
N TYR A 130 -4.47 -4.60 -3.41
CA TYR A 130 -4.63 -3.62 -4.48
C TYR A 130 -4.38 -2.18 -4.00
N ALA A 131 -4.80 -1.83 -2.79
CA ALA A 131 -4.60 -0.50 -2.21
C ALA A 131 -3.11 -0.18 -2.01
N THR A 132 -2.33 -1.10 -1.45
CA THR A 132 -0.87 -0.99 -1.29
C THR A 132 -0.17 -0.82 -2.63
N GLY A 133 -0.59 -1.58 -3.65
CA GLY A 133 -0.07 -1.41 -5.01
C GLY A 133 -0.25 0.01 -5.53
N ARG A 134 -1.47 0.55 -5.39
CA ARG A 134 -1.76 1.93 -5.79
C ARG A 134 -1.02 2.96 -4.95
N ALA A 135 -0.88 2.71 -3.64
CA ALA A 135 -0.16 3.57 -2.71
C ALA A 135 1.28 3.79 -3.17
N PHE A 136 2.03 2.70 -3.35
CA PHE A 136 3.45 2.76 -3.74
C PHE A 136 3.64 3.26 -5.17
N ALA A 137 2.76 2.88 -6.09
CA ALA A 137 2.77 3.43 -7.44
C ALA A 137 2.50 4.94 -7.47
N SER A 138 1.62 5.43 -6.60
CA SER A 138 1.33 6.86 -6.48
C SER A 138 2.52 7.66 -5.93
N LEU A 139 3.17 7.14 -4.90
CA LEU A 139 4.39 7.71 -4.33
C LEU A 139 5.52 7.75 -5.36
N LEU A 140 5.74 6.64 -6.09
CA LEU A 140 6.71 6.59 -7.17
C LEU A 140 6.39 7.63 -8.26
N TYR A 141 5.15 7.67 -8.74
CA TYR A 141 4.72 8.60 -9.79
C TYR A 141 4.89 10.08 -9.40
N LEU A 142 4.60 10.42 -8.15
CA LEU A 142 4.81 11.76 -7.61
C LEU A 142 6.31 12.08 -7.50
N ALA A 143 7.13 11.14 -7.03
CA ALA A 143 8.59 11.29 -6.95
C ALA A 143 9.26 11.39 -8.34
N MET A 144 8.68 10.72 -9.35
CA MET A 144 9.04 10.86 -10.76
C MET A 144 8.75 12.26 -11.32
N LYS A 145 8.02 13.11 -10.58
CA LYS A 145 7.47 14.39 -11.06
C LYS A 145 6.61 14.18 -12.31
N GLU A 146 5.85 13.09 -12.33
CA GLU A 146 4.85 12.81 -13.37
C GLU A 146 5.43 12.63 -14.79
N LYS A 147 6.69 12.16 -14.90
CA LYS A 147 7.33 11.85 -16.19
C LYS A 147 6.75 10.58 -16.83
N ILE A 148 5.73 10.74 -17.67
CA ILE A 148 4.98 9.63 -18.28
C ILE A 148 5.73 8.82 -19.35
N THR A 149 6.88 9.29 -19.83
CA THR A 149 7.64 8.67 -20.93
C THR A 149 8.74 7.72 -20.47
N GLU A 150 9.00 7.63 -19.18
CA GLU A 150 10.09 6.83 -18.63
C GLU A 150 9.64 5.38 -18.39
N ASP A 151 10.55 4.44 -18.62
CA ASP A 151 10.32 3.03 -18.32
C ASP A 151 10.16 2.81 -16.81
N VAL A 152 9.17 2.02 -16.42
CA VAL A 152 8.99 1.54 -15.04
C VAL A 152 8.94 0.01 -15.03
N LEU A 153 9.72 -0.62 -14.17
CA LEU A 153 9.62 -2.07 -13.90
C LEU A 153 8.72 -2.33 -12.70
N ILE A 154 7.85 -3.32 -12.81
CA ILE A 154 7.07 -3.87 -11.70
C ILE A 154 7.44 -5.33 -11.52
N LEU A 155 8.05 -5.65 -10.38
CA LEU A 155 8.40 -7.00 -9.98
C LEU A 155 7.28 -7.57 -9.10
N GLY A 156 6.73 -8.71 -9.49
CA GLY A 156 5.56 -9.31 -8.87
C GLY A 156 4.27 -8.85 -9.53
N ALA A 157 3.41 -9.80 -9.86
CA ALA A 157 2.12 -9.63 -10.54
C ALA A 157 0.95 -10.19 -9.72
N GLY A 158 1.12 -10.26 -8.39
CA GLY A 158 0.01 -10.45 -7.45
C GLY A 158 -0.86 -9.18 -7.32
N LYS A 159 -1.78 -9.16 -6.33
CA LYS A 159 -2.71 -8.03 -6.09
C LYS A 159 -1.98 -6.67 -6.00
N VAL A 160 -0.83 -6.62 -5.32
CA VAL A 160 -0.01 -5.41 -5.18
C VAL A 160 0.55 -4.95 -6.52
N GLY A 161 1.24 -5.83 -7.26
CA GLY A 161 1.77 -5.51 -8.58
C GLY A 161 0.69 -5.08 -9.58
N VAL A 162 -0.45 -5.78 -9.60
CA VAL A 162 -1.59 -5.43 -10.44
C VAL A 162 -2.20 -4.09 -10.05
N GLY A 163 -2.31 -3.80 -8.75
CA GLY A 163 -2.76 -2.51 -8.25
C GLY A 163 -1.85 -1.36 -8.69
N ALA A 164 -0.54 -1.57 -8.60
CA ALA A 164 0.47 -0.62 -9.05
C ALA A 164 0.41 -0.37 -10.56
N TYR A 165 0.40 -1.45 -11.36
CA TYR A 165 0.32 -1.38 -12.82
C TYR A 165 -0.94 -0.63 -13.26
N SER A 166 -2.10 -0.98 -12.71
CA SER A 166 -3.39 -0.38 -13.07
C SER A 166 -3.42 1.12 -12.78
N PHE A 167 -2.82 1.55 -11.66
CA PHE A 167 -2.70 2.97 -11.33
C PHE A 167 -1.83 3.73 -12.34
N LEU A 168 -0.63 3.22 -12.63
CA LEU A 168 0.31 3.89 -13.54
C LEU A 168 -0.24 3.94 -14.97
N ARG A 169 -0.89 2.88 -15.46
CA ARG A 169 -1.59 2.91 -16.75
C ARG A 169 -2.66 3.99 -16.80
N LYS A 170 -3.46 4.12 -15.74
CA LYS A 170 -4.50 5.16 -15.65
C LYS A 170 -3.90 6.58 -15.64
N LYS A 171 -2.68 6.75 -15.15
CA LYS A 171 -1.92 8.01 -15.21
C LYS A 171 -1.23 8.26 -16.55
N GLY A 172 -1.35 7.35 -17.52
CA GLY A 172 -0.83 7.52 -18.86
C GLY A 172 0.60 7.03 -19.05
N LEU A 173 1.15 6.20 -18.15
CA LEU A 173 2.42 5.53 -18.42
C LEU A 173 2.20 4.36 -19.37
N ASP A 174 2.81 4.43 -20.55
CA ASP A 174 2.80 3.38 -21.55
C ASP A 174 3.99 2.42 -21.46
N ALA A 175 5.11 2.89 -20.92
CA ALA A 175 6.35 2.11 -20.79
C ALA A 175 6.41 1.30 -19.47
N LEU A 176 5.36 0.52 -19.19
CA LEU A 176 5.28 -0.31 -17.98
C LEU A 176 5.70 -1.75 -18.25
N HIS A 177 6.87 -2.10 -17.78
CA HIS A 177 7.43 -3.45 -17.83
C HIS A 177 7.07 -4.22 -16.56
N TRP A 178 6.85 -5.54 -16.69
CA TRP A 178 6.56 -6.36 -15.52
C TRP A 178 7.20 -7.74 -15.61
N PHE A 179 7.49 -8.32 -14.46
CA PHE A 179 8.00 -9.69 -14.35
C PHE A 179 7.40 -10.38 -13.13
N ASP A 180 7.06 -11.65 -13.29
CA ASP A 180 6.65 -12.54 -12.21
C ASP A 180 7.17 -13.95 -12.51
N ILE A 181 7.69 -14.64 -11.49
CA ILE A 181 8.21 -15.99 -11.63
C ILE A 181 7.13 -16.98 -12.10
N CYS A 182 5.86 -16.73 -11.76
CA CYS A 182 4.72 -17.52 -12.16
C CYS A 182 3.90 -16.79 -13.23
N ARG A 183 4.47 -16.63 -14.44
CA ARG A 183 3.82 -15.93 -15.57
C ARG A 183 2.37 -16.37 -15.83
N GLN A 184 2.09 -17.67 -15.70
CA GLN A 184 0.78 -18.23 -16.03
C GLN A 184 -0.35 -17.75 -15.09
N THR A 185 -0.06 -17.58 -13.80
CA THR A 185 -1.05 -17.07 -12.83
C THR A 185 -1.15 -15.54 -12.90
N ALA A 186 -0.03 -14.88 -13.16
CA ALA A 186 0.09 -13.43 -13.35
C ALA A 186 -0.72 -12.89 -14.55
N PHE A 187 -0.78 -13.64 -15.66
CA PHE A 187 -1.32 -13.16 -16.93
C PHE A 187 -2.87 -13.12 -17.01
N SER A 188 -3.58 -13.27 -15.90
CA SER A 188 -5.04 -13.26 -15.86
C SER A 188 -5.66 -11.86 -15.72
N GLY A 189 -4.85 -10.79 -15.78
CA GLY A 189 -5.24 -9.43 -15.42
C GLY A 189 -4.94 -8.34 -16.46
N PRO A 190 -4.85 -7.07 -16.05
CA PRO A 190 -4.70 -5.92 -16.95
C PRO A 190 -3.28 -5.77 -17.55
N LEU A 191 -2.38 -6.74 -17.30
CA LEU A 191 -0.98 -6.65 -17.65
C LEU A 191 -0.76 -6.89 -19.14
N ASP A 192 -0.01 -6.00 -19.79
CA ASP A 192 0.34 -6.12 -21.21
C ASP A 192 1.39 -7.23 -21.42
N SER A 193 1.02 -8.28 -22.15
CA SER A 193 1.92 -9.41 -22.49
C SER A 193 3.19 -8.97 -23.21
N GLU A 194 3.13 -7.92 -24.02
CA GLU A 194 4.26 -7.45 -24.82
C GLU A 194 5.32 -6.76 -23.94
N ARG A 195 4.94 -6.38 -22.72
CA ARG A 195 5.82 -5.73 -21.74
C ARG A 195 6.36 -6.69 -20.67
N TYR A 196 6.21 -7.99 -20.87
CA TYR A 196 6.79 -8.99 -19.98
C TYR A 196 8.32 -8.99 -20.09
N ALA A 197 9.01 -8.63 -19.00
CA ALA A 197 10.45 -8.38 -18.98
C ALA A 197 11.23 -9.57 -18.41
N VAL A 198 11.41 -10.64 -19.20
CA VAL A 198 12.16 -11.85 -18.79
C VAL A 198 13.60 -11.51 -18.39
N ASP A 199 14.23 -10.61 -19.12
CA ASP A 199 15.65 -10.24 -18.95
C ASP A 199 15.83 -8.94 -18.16
N TRP A 200 14.90 -8.63 -17.25
CA TRP A 200 14.94 -7.39 -16.47
C TRP A 200 16.26 -7.21 -15.70
N GLN A 201 16.91 -8.32 -15.33
CA GLN A 201 18.17 -8.37 -14.58
C GLN A 201 19.38 -7.88 -15.39
N ASN A 202 19.27 -7.87 -16.73
CA ASN A 202 20.37 -7.52 -17.64
C ASN A 202 20.44 -6.01 -17.95
N ARG A 203 19.66 -5.18 -17.25
CA ARG A 203 19.64 -3.72 -17.41
C ARG A 203 19.48 -3.03 -16.06
N GLU A 204 20.03 -1.84 -15.97
CA GLU A 204 19.75 -0.95 -14.84
C GLU A 204 18.39 -0.25 -15.03
N TRP A 205 17.66 -0.08 -13.93
CA TRP A 205 16.37 0.59 -13.88
C TRP A 205 16.46 1.88 -13.10
N ARG A 206 15.78 2.91 -13.63
CA ARG A 206 15.59 4.18 -12.93
C ARG A 206 14.37 4.12 -12.02
N TYR A 207 13.30 3.49 -12.47
CA TYR A 207 12.04 3.41 -11.75
C TYR A 207 11.61 1.95 -11.62
N LEU A 208 11.39 1.52 -10.39
CA LEU A 208 11.10 0.13 -10.07
C LEU A 208 10.10 0.06 -8.92
N ILE A 209 9.15 -0.87 -9.02
CA ILE A 209 8.27 -1.30 -7.94
C ILE A 209 8.56 -2.76 -7.60
N ASP A 210 8.97 -3.04 -6.37
CA ASP A 210 9.12 -4.40 -5.84
C ASP A 210 7.89 -4.80 -5.03
N ALA A 211 6.95 -5.46 -5.70
CA ALA A 211 5.74 -6.02 -5.12
C ALA A 211 5.86 -7.53 -4.85
N THR A 212 7.08 -8.04 -4.69
CA THR A 212 7.34 -9.44 -4.36
C THR A 212 7.44 -9.66 -2.85
N THR A 213 7.54 -10.93 -2.44
CA THR A 213 7.83 -11.32 -1.05
C THR A 213 9.18 -12.06 -0.99
N CYS A 214 10.11 -11.71 -1.87
CA CYS A 214 11.42 -12.34 -1.99
C CYS A 214 12.48 -11.41 -1.38
N PRO A 215 13.28 -11.86 -0.40
CA PRO A 215 14.31 -11.02 0.19
C PRO A 215 15.51 -10.82 -0.75
N THR A 216 16.09 -9.62 -0.73
CA THR A 216 17.47 -9.34 -1.19
C THR A 216 17.84 -9.92 -2.57
N PHE A 217 16.99 -9.74 -3.58
CA PHE A 217 17.20 -10.26 -4.94
C PHE A 217 17.41 -9.17 -5.99
N ILE A 218 17.17 -7.91 -5.64
CA ILE A 218 17.44 -6.74 -6.50
C ILE A 218 18.77 -6.15 -6.06
N ASP A 219 19.79 -6.32 -6.90
CA ASP A 219 21.15 -5.84 -6.62
C ASP A 219 21.42 -4.46 -7.24
N SER A 220 22.52 -3.85 -6.82
CA SER A 220 23.08 -2.62 -7.38
C SER A 220 23.29 -2.66 -8.89
N ASP A 221 23.55 -3.84 -9.48
CA ASP A 221 23.69 -4.03 -10.93
C ASP A 221 22.38 -3.79 -11.71
N GLN A 222 21.22 -3.84 -11.05
CA GLN A 222 19.92 -3.53 -11.65
C GLN A 222 19.42 -2.11 -11.32
N VAL A 223 20.19 -1.33 -10.56
CA VAL A 223 19.76 -0.03 -10.03
C VAL A 223 20.65 1.08 -10.60
N ARG A 224 20.04 2.13 -11.16
CA ARG A 224 20.79 3.35 -11.55
C ARG A 224 21.11 4.21 -10.33
N ALA A 225 22.17 5.02 -10.42
CA ALA A 225 22.51 5.98 -9.35
C ALA A 225 21.43 7.06 -9.12
N ASP A 226 20.65 7.40 -10.16
CA ASP A 226 19.52 8.33 -10.09
C ASP A 226 18.16 7.62 -9.96
N ALA A 227 18.17 6.40 -9.41
CA ALA A 227 16.97 5.58 -9.33
C ALA A 227 16.04 5.98 -8.18
N VAL A 228 14.74 5.88 -8.44
CA VAL A 228 13.68 5.95 -7.44
C VAL A 228 12.98 4.59 -7.39
N LEU A 229 13.10 3.91 -6.25
CA LEU A 229 12.61 2.55 -6.05
C LEU A 229 11.46 2.57 -5.03
N ALA A 230 10.38 1.85 -5.29
CA ALA A 230 9.27 1.69 -4.36
C ALA A 230 9.09 0.21 -4.01
N ALA A 231 9.27 -0.15 -2.75
CA ALA A 231 9.35 -1.55 -2.32
C ALA A 231 8.33 -1.84 -1.22
N PRO A 232 7.04 -2.11 -1.56
CA PRO A 232 6.05 -2.57 -0.58
C PRO A 232 6.29 -4.01 -0.09
N GLY A 233 7.14 -4.78 -0.77
CA GLY A 233 7.41 -6.17 -0.44
C GLY A 233 7.93 -6.40 0.98
N ILE A 234 7.36 -7.40 1.64
CA ILE A 234 7.86 -7.95 2.91
C ILE A 234 8.02 -9.47 2.73
N PRO A 235 9.21 -10.04 2.95
CA PRO A 235 10.49 -9.38 3.26
C PRO A 235 10.98 -8.40 2.17
N PHE A 236 11.86 -7.48 2.57
CA PHE A 236 12.40 -6.42 1.71
C PHE A 236 13.34 -6.97 0.61
N GLY A 237 13.05 -6.67 -0.66
CA GLY A 237 13.74 -7.31 -1.79
C GLY A 237 15.04 -6.65 -2.27
N LEU A 238 15.38 -5.46 -1.78
CA LEU A 238 16.61 -4.74 -2.16
C LEU A 238 17.82 -5.18 -1.33
N THR A 239 18.98 -5.35 -1.96
CA THR A 239 20.25 -5.50 -1.23
C THR A 239 20.71 -4.16 -0.65
N GLU A 240 21.63 -4.19 0.33
CA GLU A 240 22.23 -2.98 0.89
C GLU A 240 22.88 -2.10 -0.19
N GLY A 241 23.66 -2.72 -1.10
CA GLY A 241 24.27 -2.00 -2.22
C GLY A 241 23.26 -1.36 -3.17
N ALA A 242 22.09 -1.99 -3.38
CA ALA A 242 21.00 -1.40 -4.17
C ALA A 242 20.40 -0.17 -3.45
N VAL A 243 20.21 -0.25 -2.14
CA VAL A 243 19.73 0.88 -1.32
C VAL A 243 20.71 2.04 -1.31
N GLU A 244 22.01 1.76 -1.16
CA GLU A 244 23.06 2.78 -1.15
C GLU A 244 23.23 3.46 -2.51
N LYS A 245 23.05 2.71 -3.61
CA LYS A 245 23.18 3.25 -4.98
C LYS A 245 21.99 4.11 -5.39
N ALA A 246 20.79 3.80 -4.94
CA ALA A 246 19.57 4.51 -5.33
C ALA A 246 19.52 5.94 -4.78
N GLU A 247 19.00 6.89 -5.57
CA GLU A 247 18.74 8.26 -5.11
C GLU A 247 17.63 8.30 -4.05
N LEU A 248 16.59 7.48 -4.25
CA LEU A 248 15.46 7.40 -3.34
C LEU A 248 14.91 5.98 -3.29
N VAL A 249 14.76 5.46 -2.07
CA VAL A 249 13.97 4.26 -1.79
C VAL A 249 12.72 4.68 -1.03
N ILE A 250 11.56 4.15 -1.43
CA ILE A 250 10.25 4.37 -0.81
C ILE A 250 9.81 3.03 -0.21
N HIS A 251 9.69 3.01 1.11
CA HIS A 251 9.34 1.82 1.88
C HIS A 251 8.64 2.22 3.18
N ASP A 252 7.52 1.55 3.44
CA ASP A 252 6.76 1.49 4.69
C ASP A 252 6.11 0.09 4.76
N GLU A 253 5.64 -0.30 5.94
CA GLU A 253 5.25 -1.68 6.21
C GLU A 253 3.73 -1.87 6.13
N LEU A 254 2.97 -0.81 6.40
CA LEU A 254 1.51 -0.88 6.52
C LEU A 254 0.82 0.47 6.24
N GLU A 255 1.48 1.57 6.60
CA GLU A 255 0.91 2.90 6.75
C GLU A 255 0.22 3.42 5.49
N THR A 256 0.91 3.38 4.36
CA THR A 256 0.40 4.00 3.13
C THR A 256 -0.72 3.17 2.53
N GLY A 257 -0.64 1.83 2.63
CA GLY A 257 -1.70 0.91 2.20
C GLY A 257 -3.01 1.16 2.95
N ILE A 258 -2.96 1.23 4.29
CA ILE A 258 -4.12 1.50 5.15
C ILE A 258 -4.80 2.83 4.79
N MET A 259 -4.02 3.88 4.57
CA MET A 259 -4.57 5.19 4.23
C MET A 259 -5.28 5.20 2.87
N VAL A 260 -4.75 4.47 1.87
CA VAL A 260 -5.44 4.29 0.58
C VAL A 260 -6.73 3.50 0.76
N MET A 261 -6.73 2.44 1.56
CA MET A 261 -7.93 1.65 1.83
C MET A 261 -9.05 2.51 2.44
N PHE A 262 -8.69 3.34 3.43
CA PHE A 262 -9.61 4.29 4.05
C PHE A 262 -10.21 5.24 2.99
N CYS A 263 -9.36 5.87 2.17
CA CYS A 263 -9.82 6.82 1.15
C CYS A 263 -10.73 6.17 0.10
N GLU A 264 -10.48 4.91 -0.24
CA GLU A 264 -11.30 4.15 -1.19
C GLU A 264 -12.66 3.77 -0.64
N ALA A 265 -12.71 3.30 0.61
CA ALA A 265 -13.97 2.99 1.28
C ALA A 265 -14.84 4.26 1.48
N MET A 266 -14.23 5.44 1.50
CA MET A 266 -14.92 6.73 1.57
C MET A 266 -15.52 7.22 0.24
N ARG A 267 -15.37 6.49 -0.87
CA ARG A 267 -15.86 6.91 -2.20
C ARG A 267 -17.38 6.81 -2.41
N GLY A 268 -18.08 6.12 -1.50
CA GLY A 268 -19.52 5.83 -1.60
C GLY A 268 -20.44 6.88 -1.04
#